data_AF-A0A258BSG2-F1
#
_entry.id   AF-A0A258BSG2-F1
#
_cell.length_a   1.000
_cell.length_b   1.000
_cell.length_c   1.000
_cell.angle_alpha   90.00
_cell.angle_beta   90.00
_cell.angle_gamma   90.00
#
_symmetry.space_group_name_H-M   'P 1'
#
loop_
_entity.id
_entity.type
_entity.pdbx_description
1 polymer ?
#
loop_
_entity_poly.entity_id
_entity_poly.type
_entity_poly.pdbx_seq_one_letter_code
_entity_poly.pdbx_strand_id
1 'polypeptide(L)' 'MKHKKRSAANPLVPNENEYCLVGDKKKRKYKLQLDAELAAPAKDLQQYICEFCGFWHNGSSQWPLPHNPADE' A
#
# COMPACT_ATOMS: atom_id res chain seq x y z
N MET A 1 -18.11 -1.52 25.24
CA MET A 1 -17.58 -2.66 24.45
C MET A 1 -16.13 -2.89 24.88
N LYS A 2 -15.74 -4.11 25.30
CA LYS A 2 -14.35 -4.41 25.68
C LYS A 2 -13.45 -4.25 24.46
N HIS A 3 -12.63 -3.21 24.43
CA HIS A 3 -11.60 -3.06 23.41
C HIS A 3 -10.74 -4.33 23.40
N LYS A 4 -10.72 -5.06 22.27
CA LYS A 4 -9.82 -6.21 22.06
C LYS A 4 -8.42 -5.77 22.49
N LYS A 5 -7.81 -6.47 23.45
CA LYS A 5 -6.43 -6.20 23.90
C LYS A 5 -5.54 -6.22 22.66
N ARG A 6 -4.92 -5.07 22.38
CA ARG A 6 -4.07 -4.81 21.21
C ARG A 6 -2.81 -5.65 21.36
N SER A 7 -2.54 -6.51 20.39
CA SER A 7 -1.27 -7.20 20.29
C SER A 7 -0.31 -6.35 19.45
N ALA A 8 1.00 -6.60 19.58
CA ALA A 8 2.01 -5.99 18.71
C ALA A 8 1.75 -6.22 17.20
N ALA A 9 0.93 -7.22 16.86
CA ALA A 9 0.49 -7.51 15.50
C ALA A 9 -0.59 -6.55 14.97
N ASN A 10 -1.27 -5.76 15.83
CA ASN A 10 -2.29 -4.78 15.44
C ASN A 10 -2.14 -3.48 16.25
N PRO A 11 -1.06 -2.71 16.03
CA PRO A 11 -0.87 -1.44 16.70
C PRO A 11 -1.92 -0.41 16.26
N LEU A 12 -2.36 0.44 17.18
CA LEU A 12 -3.34 1.48 16.86
C LEU A 12 -2.77 2.62 16.01
N VAL A 13 -1.45 2.81 16.12
CA VAL A 13 -0.70 3.75 15.30
C VAL A 13 -0.03 2.95 14.20
N PRO A 14 -0.35 3.21 12.92
CA PRO A 14 0.36 2.58 11.82
C PRO A 14 1.84 2.92 11.93
N ASN A 15 2.69 1.88 12.06
CA ASN A 15 4.14 2.05 12.10
C ASN A 15 4.57 2.72 10.80
N GLU A 16 5.08 3.95 10.85
CA GLU A 16 5.40 4.74 9.65
C GLU A 16 6.42 4.03 8.76
N ASN A 17 7.28 3.19 9.34
CA ASN A 17 8.24 2.39 8.60
C ASN A 17 7.57 1.37 7.66
N GLU A 18 6.35 0.92 7.96
CA GLU A 18 5.56 0.01 7.13
C GLU A 18 4.94 0.70 5.91
N TYR A 19 5.10 2.01 5.75
CA TYR A 19 4.50 2.76 4.67
C TYR A 19 5.54 3.51 3.86
N CYS A 20 5.28 3.65 2.56
CA CYS A 20 6.03 4.44 1.60
C CYS A 20 5.11 5.51 1.04
N LEU A 21 5.64 6.70 0.76
CA LEU A 21 4.95 7.71 -0.02
C LEU A 21 5.28 7.48 -1.50
N VAL A 22 4.25 7.17 -2.29
CA VAL A 22 4.35 7.02 -3.75
C VAL A 22 3.43 8.05 -4.36
N GLY A 23 3.98 9.11 -4.95
CA GLY A 23 3.21 10.32 -5.23
C GLY A 23 2.70 10.94 -3.93
N ASP A 24 1.45 11.38 -3.98
CA ASP A 24 0.74 11.93 -2.81
C ASP A 24 0.05 10.83 -1.96
N LYS A 25 0.29 9.55 -2.27
CA LYS A 25 -0.40 8.42 -1.65
C LYS A 25 0.52 7.65 -0.71
N LYS A 26 0.06 7.46 0.53
CA LYS A 26 0.69 6.56 1.51
C LYS A 26 0.32 5.11 1.18
N LYS A 27 1.28 4.33 0.70
CA LYS A 27 1.11 2.89 0.38
C LYS A 27 1.83 2.03 1.40
N ARG A 28 1.22 0.90 1.78
CA ARG A 28 1.85 -0.07 2.69
C ARG A 28 2.94 -0.86 1.96
N LYS A 29 4.10 -1.01 2.58
CA LYS A 29 5.25 -1.80 2.12
C LYS A 29 5.04 -3.26 2.48
N TYR A 30 5.29 -4.15 1.54
CA TYR A 30 5.28 -5.58 1.73
C TYR A 30 6.66 -6.16 1.40
N LYS A 31 7.16 -7.08 2.23
CA LYS A 31 8.47 -7.68 2.02
C LYS A 31 8.43 -8.73 0.90
N LEU A 32 7.33 -9.47 0.81
CA LEU A 32 7.11 -10.51 -0.18
C LEU A 32 5.93 -10.14 -1.09
N GLN A 33 5.95 -10.64 -2.33
CA GLN A 33 4.83 -10.50 -3.27
C GLN A 33 3.56 -11.14 -2.71
N LEU A 34 3.68 -12.31 -2.09
CA LEU A 34 2.55 -13.03 -1.48
C LEU A 34 1.86 -12.21 -0.38
N ASP A 35 2.63 -11.49 0.44
CA ASP A 35 2.06 -10.63 1.48
C ASP A 35 1.24 -9.48 0.87
N ALA A 36 1.71 -8.92 -0.25
CA ALA A 36 0.99 -7.89 -0.99
C ALA A 36 -0.31 -8.44 -1.59
N GLU A 37 -0.25 -9.63 -2.19
CA GLU A 37 -1.39 -10.33 -2.78
C GLU A 37 -2.47 -10.68 -1.73
N LEU A 38 -2.07 -11.25 -0.59
CA LEU A 38 -2.98 -11.57 0.51
C LEU A 38 -3.63 -10.32 1.12
N ALA A 39 -2.94 -9.18 1.07
CA ALA A 39 -3.43 -7.90 1.56
C ALA A 39 -4.10 -7.05 0.47
N ALA A 40 -4.24 -7.56 -0.75
CA ALA A 40 -4.85 -6.82 -1.85
C ALA A 40 -6.36 -6.67 -1.61
N PRO A 41 -6.92 -5.45 -1.68
CA PRO A 41 -8.36 -5.24 -1.50
C PRO A 41 -9.20 -5.82 -2.65
N ALA A 42 -8.58 -6.09 -3.81
CA ALA A 42 -9.21 -6.74 -4.96
C ALA A 42 -8.25 -7.76 -5.56
N LYS A 43 -8.79 -8.88 -6.06
CA LYS A 43 -8.01 -9.98 -6.64
C LYS A 43 -7.23 -9.57 -7.90
N ASP A 44 -7.79 -8.64 -8.66
CA ASP A 44 -7.19 -8.16 -9.92
C ASP A 44 -6.28 -6.94 -9.71
N LEU A 45 -6.06 -6.53 -8.47
CA LEU A 45 -5.19 -5.41 -8.18
C LEU A 45 -3.75 -5.85 -8.40
N GLN A 46 -3.05 -5.21 -9.33
CA GLN A 46 -1.66 -5.52 -9.64
C GLN A 46 -0.73 -5.22 -8.44
N GLN A 47 0.32 -6.03 -8.29
CA GLN A 47 1.44 -5.77 -7.37
C GLN A 47 2.66 -5.31 -8.15
N TYR A 48 3.44 -4.41 -7.57
CA TYR A 48 4.71 -3.96 -8.13
C TYR A 48 5.75 -3.74 -7.03
N ILE A 49 7.02 -3.78 -7.42
CA ILE A 49 8.14 -3.36 -6.56
C ILE A 49 8.34 -1.86 -6.73
N CYS A 50 8.25 -1.10 -5.65
CA CYS A 50 8.52 0.33 -5.68
C CYS A 50 10.03 0.59 -5.80
N GLU A 51 10.44 1.32 -6.83
CA GLU A 51 11.84 1.64 -7.09
C GLU A 51 12.46 2.54 -6.00
N PHE A 52 11.64 3.29 -5.25
CA PHE A 52 12.12 4.20 -4.20
C PHE A 52 12.46 3.49 -2.89
N CYS A 53 11.65 2.50 -2.49
CA CYS A 53 11.86 1.81 -1.21
C CYS A 53 12.26 0.34 -1.36
N GLY A 54 12.18 -0.24 -2.56
CA GLY A 54 12.52 -1.63 -2.84
C GLY A 54 11.52 -2.66 -2.30
N PHE A 55 10.35 -2.22 -1.81
CA PHE A 55 9.31 -3.10 -1.27
C PHE A 55 8.15 -3.28 -2.26
N TRP A 56 7.40 -4.36 -2.06
CA TRP A 56 6.18 -4.63 -2.81
C TRP A 56 5.06 -3.70 -2.36
N HIS A 57 4.21 -3.29 -3.31
CA HIS A 57 3.03 -2.47 -3.10
C HIS A 57 1.88 -2.92 -3.99
N ASN A 58 0.67 -2.60 -3.53
CA ASN A 58 -0.57 -2.86 -4.25
C ASN A 58 -0.98 -1.67 -5.15
N GLY A 59 -1.53 -1.97 -6.33
CA GLY A 59 -1.98 -1.04 -7.38
C GLY A 59 -0.87 -0.63 -8.35
N SER A 60 -1.04 0.50 -9.04
CA SER A 60 0.00 1.03 -9.93
C SER A 60 0.99 1.93 -9.18
N SER A 61 2.21 2.03 -9.73
CA SER A 61 3.24 3.02 -9.36
C SER A 61 2.98 4.39 -9.98
N GLN A 62 1.84 4.59 -10.67
CA GLN A 62 1.50 5.84 -11.32
C GLN A 62 1.45 6.96 -10.28
N TRP A 63 2.58 7.68 -10.18
CA TRP A 63 2.61 9.10 -9.92
C TRP A 63 1.56 9.74 -10.82
N PRO A 64 0.79 10.74 -10.35
CA PRO A 64 -0.29 11.30 -11.15
C PRO A 64 0.24 11.59 -12.54
N LEU A 65 -0.19 10.80 -13.52
CA LEU A 65 -0.13 11.24 -14.90
C LEU A 65 -0.91 12.56 -14.88
N PRO A 66 -0.39 13.64 -15.50
CA PRO A 66 -1.18 14.85 -15.62
C PRO A 66 -2.55 14.43 -16.15
N HIS A 67 -3.62 14.86 -15.46
CA HIS A 67 -5.01 14.66 -15.86
C HIS A 67 -5.07 14.63 -17.38
N ASN A 68 -5.39 13.48 -17.97
CA ASN A 68 -5.65 13.43 -19.40
C ASN A 68 -7.08 13.99 -19.54
N PRO A 69 -7.29 15.19 -20.12
CA PRO A 69 -8.60 15.82 -20.19
C PRO A 69 -9.46 15.20 -21.31
N ALA A 70 -9.40 13.87 -21.49
CA ALA A 70 -10.10 13.16 -22.56
C ALA A 70 -11.38 12.46 -22.08
N ASP A 71 -11.91 12.89 -20.93
CA ASP A 71 -13.24 12.53 -20.42
C ASP A 71 -14.05 13.84 -20.34
N GLU A 72 -14.38 14.39 -21.52
CA GLU A 72 -15.40 15.43 -21.72
C GLU A 72 -16.44 14.88 -22.71
#